data_AF-A0A151IRK5-F1
#
_entry.id   AF-A0A151IRK5-F1
#
_cell.length_a   1.000
_cell.length_b   1.000
_cell.length_c   1.000
_cell.angle_alpha   90.00
_cell.angle_beta   90.00
_cell.angle_gamma   90.00
#
_symmetry.space_group_name_H-M   'P 1'
#
loop_
_entity.id
_entity.type
_entity.pdbx_description
1 polymer ?
#
loop_
_entity_poly.entity_id
_entity_poly.type
_entity_poly.pdbx_seq_one_letter_code
_entity_poly.pdbx_strand_id
1 'polypeptide(L)'
;MLSYFAMSSVASRNISTSTSVSQTIKLSRLRVVDNSEEDRLPRCIHMYNKQGIGYIDDRMLVAVRGEKKKQQVPKVPKFVSNNLVLVDDNDTLLGT
;
A
#
# COMPACT_ATOMS: atom_id res chain seq x y z
N MET A 1 -7.05 -4.79 47.49
CA MET A 1 -5.82 -5.04 46.73
C MET A 1 -6.14 -4.80 45.26
N LEU A 2 -5.57 -3.77 44.65
CA LEU A 2 -5.99 -3.27 43.33
C LEU A 2 -5.04 -3.79 42.24
N SER A 3 -5.58 -4.45 41.21
CA SER A 3 -5.07 -4.34 39.85
C SER A 3 -6.21 -4.58 38.86
N TYR A 4 -6.48 -3.55 38.05
CA TYR A 4 -7.62 -3.52 37.13
C TYR A 4 -7.32 -4.27 35.83
N PHE A 5 -8.40 -4.68 35.17
CA PHE A 5 -8.41 -5.17 33.79
C PHE A 5 -7.48 -4.39 32.85
N ALA A 6 -6.47 -5.07 32.31
CA ALA A 6 -5.86 -4.69 31.04
C ALA A 6 -6.59 -5.40 29.90
N MET A 7 -7.88 -5.10 29.70
CA MET A 7 -8.53 -5.37 28.42
C MET A 7 -7.84 -4.48 27.39
N SER A 8 -6.82 -5.02 26.71
CA SER A 8 -6.16 -4.34 25.59
C SER A 8 -7.24 -3.93 24.61
N SER A 9 -7.41 -2.62 24.43
CA SER A 9 -8.41 -2.10 23.52
C SER A 9 -7.99 -2.45 22.09
N VAL A 10 -8.57 -3.52 21.57
CA VAL A 10 -8.76 -3.71 20.12
C VAL A 10 -9.78 -2.65 19.68
N ALA A 11 -9.35 -1.39 19.76
CA ALA A 11 -10.10 -0.23 19.33
C ALA A 11 -10.43 -0.44 17.86
N SER A 12 -11.72 -0.61 17.59
CA SER A 12 -12.27 -1.05 16.32
C SER A 12 -11.53 -0.45 15.13
N ARG A 13 -10.80 -1.28 14.39
CA ARG A 13 -10.59 -1.00 12.97
C ARG A 13 -11.92 -1.32 12.31
N ASN A 14 -12.79 -0.31 12.20
CA ASN A 14 -14.08 -0.44 11.54
C ASN A 14 -13.87 -1.15 10.18
N ILE A 15 -14.56 -2.28 9.99
CA ILE A 15 -14.50 -3.03 8.73
C ILE A 15 -15.12 -2.14 7.66
N SER A 16 -14.44 -1.99 6.52
CA SER A 16 -14.94 -1.14 5.45
C SER A 16 -16.20 -1.76 4.84
N THR A 17 -17.33 -1.06 4.97
CA THR A 17 -18.62 -1.44 4.34
C THR A 17 -18.78 -0.90 2.92
N SER A 18 -17.80 -0.13 2.45
CA SER A 18 -17.71 0.37 1.07
C SER A 18 -17.62 -0.77 0.07
N THR A 19 -18.31 -0.66 -1.07
CA THR A 19 -18.10 -1.51 -2.25
C THR A 19 -16.61 -1.61 -2.59
N SER A 20 -16.14 -2.79 -3.01
CA SER A 20 -14.77 -2.97 -3.46
C SER A 20 -14.53 -2.21 -4.76
N VAL A 21 -13.71 -1.16 -4.70
CA VAL A 21 -13.27 -0.38 -5.86
C VAL A 21 -11.78 -0.67 -6.10
N SER A 22 -11.41 -0.95 -7.35
CA SER A 22 -10.01 -1.16 -7.76
C SER A 22 -9.27 0.17 -7.91
N GLN A 23 -9.21 0.93 -6.80
CA GLN A 23 -8.60 2.25 -6.72
C GLN A 23 -7.67 2.35 -5.51
N THR A 24 -6.56 3.05 -5.69
CA THR A 24 -5.61 3.45 -4.64
C THR A 24 -5.67 4.97 -4.48
N ILE A 25 -5.61 5.45 -3.24
CA ILE A 25 -5.57 6.88 -2.91
C ILE A 25 -4.45 7.16 -1.91
N LYS A 26 -4.20 8.44 -1.61
CA LYS A 26 -3.26 8.82 -0.54
C LYS A 26 -3.63 8.14 0.78
N LEU A 27 -2.62 7.73 1.53
CA LEU A 27 -2.69 6.97 2.79
C LEU A 27 -3.25 5.54 2.69
N SER A 28 -3.67 5.07 1.51
CA SER A 28 -3.97 3.65 1.28
C SER A 28 -2.78 2.78 1.67
N ARG A 29 -3.06 1.70 2.42
CA ARG A 29 -2.08 0.68 2.74
C ARG A 29 -1.99 -0.30 1.58
N LEU A 30 -0.77 -0.67 1.25
CA LEU A 30 -0.44 -1.55 0.13
C LEU A 30 0.42 -2.71 0.63
N ARG A 31 0.50 -3.78 -0.15
CA ARG A 31 1.36 -4.94 0.13
C ARG A 31 2.47 -5.00 -0.92
N VAL A 32 3.73 -5.00 -0.49
CA VAL A 32 4.86 -5.36 -1.38
C VAL A 32 4.76 -6.84 -1.72
N VAL A 33 4.92 -7.19 -3.00
CA VAL A 33 4.90 -8.56 -3.50
C VAL A 33 6.30 -9.06 -3.91
N ASP A 34 7.29 -8.17 -3.91
CA ASP A 34 8.70 -8.49 -4.15
C ASP A 34 9.39 -9.12 -2.94
N ASN A 35 10.50 -9.80 -3.20
CA ASN A 35 11.40 -10.39 -2.19
C ASN A 35 12.29 -9.36 -1.46
N SER A 36 11.93 -8.07 -1.47
CA SER A 36 12.59 -7.04 -0.64
C SER A 36 12.29 -7.29 0.85
N GLU A 37 13.29 -7.20 1.73
CA GLU A 37 13.18 -7.49 3.18
C GLU A 37 12.39 -6.44 3.99
N GLU A 38 11.15 -6.16 3.60
CA GLU A 38 10.37 -5.03 4.09
C GLU A 38 9.02 -5.46 4.68
N ASP A 39 9.05 -5.99 5.91
CA ASP A 39 7.88 -6.47 6.67
C ASP A 39 6.79 -5.41 6.93
N ARG A 40 7.10 -4.12 6.72
CA ARG A 40 6.22 -3.01 7.08
C ARG A 40 5.34 -2.59 5.90
N LEU A 41 4.04 -2.84 6.02
CA LEU A 41 3.03 -2.41 5.04
C LEU A 41 3.19 -0.94 4.57
N PRO A 42 3.54 -0.71 3.28
CA PRO A 42 3.66 0.63 2.71
C PRO A 42 2.38 1.47 2.79
N ARG A 43 2.55 2.79 2.66
CA ARG A 43 1.45 3.75 2.45
C ARG A 43 1.69 4.65 1.25
N CYS A 44 0.70 4.84 0.39
CA CYS A 44 0.78 5.85 -0.67
C CYS A 44 0.89 7.27 -0.08
N ILE A 45 1.92 8.03 -0.47
CA ILE A 45 2.10 9.45 -0.10
C ILE A 45 1.51 10.36 -1.18
N HIS A 46 1.86 10.11 -2.43
CA HIS A 46 1.55 10.98 -3.56
C HIS A 46 1.22 10.17 -4.81
N MET A 47 0.40 10.77 -5.66
CA MET A 47 -0.16 10.19 -6.86
C MET A 47 0.21 11.10 -8.03
N TYR A 48 0.87 10.56 -9.05
CA TYR A 48 1.38 11.33 -10.19
C TYR A 48 0.28 11.67 -11.22
N ASN A 49 -0.95 11.91 -10.76
CA ASN A 49 -2.08 12.32 -11.59
C ASN A 49 -2.87 13.47 -10.96
N LYS A 50 -3.65 14.18 -11.79
CA LYS A 50 -4.43 15.36 -11.36
C LYS A 50 -5.66 14.99 -10.52
N GLN A 51 -6.13 13.75 -10.63
CA GLN A 51 -7.36 13.26 -9.98
C GLN A 51 -7.12 12.80 -8.53
N GLY A 52 -5.90 12.41 -8.17
CA GLY A 52 -5.56 11.87 -6.85
C GLY A 52 -6.12 10.46 -6.60
N ILE A 53 -6.57 9.78 -7.66
CA ILE A 53 -7.16 8.43 -7.65
C ILE A 53 -6.37 7.57 -8.62
N GLY A 54 -5.84 6.45 -8.14
CA GLY A 54 -4.93 5.58 -8.89
C GLY A 54 -5.58 4.27 -9.23
N TYR A 55 -5.46 3.87 -10.48
CA TYR A 55 -5.89 2.57 -10.96
C TYR A 55 -4.71 1.60 -10.96
N ILE A 56 -4.94 0.37 -11.42
CA ILE A 56 -3.81 -0.48 -11.83
C ILE A 56 -3.06 0.26 -12.94
N ASP A 57 -1.75 0.01 -13.06
CA ASP A 57 -0.85 0.62 -14.04
C ASP A 57 -0.49 2.11 -13.81
N ASP A 58 -1.09 2.79 -12.83
CA ASP A 58 -0.70 4.15 -12.42
C ASP A 58 0.59 4.17 -11.57
N ARG A 59 1.49 5.13 -11.87
CA ARG A 59 2.67 5.39 -11.04
C ARG A 59 2.27 6.16 -9.77
N MET A 60 2.72 5.72 -8.60
CA MET A 60 2.52 6.40 -7.31
C MET A 60 3.79 6.39 -6.45
N LEU A 61 3.87 7.35 -5.54
CA LEU A 61 4.94 7.48 -4.56
C LEU A 61 4.50 6.88 -3.21
N VAL A 62 5.33 6.01 -2.66
CA VAL A 62 5.01 5.20 -1.48
C VAL A 62 6.02 5.43 -0.35
N ALA A 63 5.55 5.48 0.89
CA ALA A 63 6.37 5.56 2.10
C ALA A 63 6.92 4.17 2.45
N VAL A 64 8.19 3.94 2.13
CA VAL A 64 8.93 2.70 2.41
C VAL A 64 10.26 3.12 3.03
N ARG A 65 10.47 2.81 4.32
CA ARG A 65 11.59 3.25 5.19
C ARG A 65 12.06 4.73 5.18
N GLY A 66 11.43 5.62 4.41
CA GLY A 66 11.85 7.01 4.19
C GLY A 66 12.30 7.29 2.76
N GLU A 67 12.43 6.25 1.93
CA GLU A 67 12.81 6.32 0.52
C GLU A 67 11.59 6.52 -0.39
N LYS A 68 11.87 6.95 -1.62
CA LYS A 68 10.88 7.21 -2.68
C LYS A 68 11.05 6.16 -3.77
N LYS A 69 10.00 5.41 -4.10
CA LYS A 69 9.99 4.39 -5.17
C LYS A 69 8.75 4.53 -6.07
N LYS A 70 8.84 4.01 -7.29
CA LYS A 70 7.86 4.10 -8.39
C LYS A 70 7.35 2.69 -8.77
N GLN A 71 6.44 2.56 -9.76
CA GLN A 71 5.99 1.27 -10.32
C GLN A 71 5.37 1.38 -11.73
N GLN A 72 5.34 0.28 -12.53
CA GLN A 72 4.69 0.15 -13.85
C GLN A 72 4.08 -1.28 -14.12
N VAL A 73 3.89 -1.68 -15.40
CA VAL A 73 2.73 -2.35 -16.13
C VAL A 73 3.13 -3.73 -16.75
N PRO A 74 2.28 -4.72 -17.21
CA PRO A 74 0.80 -4.80 -17.48
C PRO A 74 0.05 -6.10 -16.96
N LYS A 75 -1.19 -6.30 -17.47
CA LYS A 75 -2.08 -7.52 -17.46
C LYS A 75 -2.69 -7.85 -16.10
N VAL A 76 -3.95 -7.45 -15.91
CA VAL A 76 -4.59 -7.36 -14.60
C VAL A 76 -5.59 -8.50 -14.29
N PRO A 77 -5.21 -9.52 -13.51
CA PRO A 77 -6.16 -10.38 -12.80
C PRO A 77 -6.73 -9.65 -11.57
N LYS A 78 -7.90 -10.08 -11.10
CA LYS A 78 -8.60 -9.44 -9.97
C LYS A 78 -8.06 -9.95 -8.63
N PHE A 79 -7.20 -9.17 -7.98
CA PHE A 79 -6.63 -9.50 -6.66
C PHE A 79 -7.55 -9.12 -5.50
N VAL A 80 -7.39 -9.82 -4.36
CA VAL A 80 -8.10 -9.52 -3.09
C VAL A 80 -7.41 -8.39 -2.30
N SER A 81 -6.12 -8.15 -2.56
CA SER A 81 -5.30 -7.12 -1.90
C SER A 81 -4.71 -6.14 -2.91
N ASN A 82 -4.52 -4.89 -2.46
CA ASN A 82 -3.80 -3.87 -3.23
C ASN A 82 -2.29 -4.17 -3.17
N ASN A 83 -1.79 -4.79 -4.23
CA ASN A 83 -0.42 -5.24 -4.37
C ASN A 83 0.44 -4.17 -5.04
N LEU A 84 1.73 -4.09 -4.67
CA LEU A 84 2.71 -3.21 -5.28
C LEU A 84 4.03 -3.94 -5.53
N VAL A 85 4.78 -3.41 -6.49
CA VAL A 85 6.18 -3.75 -6.80
C VAL A 85 7.05 -2.51 -6.67
N LEU A 86 8.25 -2.66 -6.12
CA LEU A 86 9.20 -1.59 -5.88
C LEU A 86 10.11 -1.41 -7.08
N VAL A 87 10.02 -0.24 -7.70
CA VAL A 87 10.86 0.16 -8.84
C VAL A 87 11.70 1.38 -8.46
N ASP A 88 12.97 1.35 -8.84
CA ASP A 88 13.93 2.42 -8.62
C ASP A 88 13.75 3.61 -9.59
N ASP A 89 14.49 4.69 -9.38
CA ASP A 89 14.46 5.87 -10.27
C ASP A 89 14.92 5.57 -11.70
N ASN A 90 15.68 4.49 -11.91
CA ASN A 90 16.14 3.97 -13.19
C ASN A 90 15.11 3.05 -13.90
N ASP A 91 13.87 2.98 -13.41
CA ASP A 91 12.80 2.06 -13.84
C ASP A 91 13.17 0.53 -13.72
N THR A 92 14.23 0.19 -12.96
CA THR A 92 14.64 -1.19 -12.62
C THR A 92 13.84 -1.76 -11.44
N LEU A 93 13.42 -3.02 -11.52
CA LEU A 93 12.78 -3.75 -10.42
C LEU A 93 13.78 -4.03 -9.29
N LEU A 94 13.36 -3.87 -8.04
CA LEU A 94 14.21 -4.09 -6.86
C LEU A 94 14.08 -5.50 -6.27
N GLY A 95 13.03 -6.24 -6.61
CA GLY A 95 12.88 -7.66 -6.29
C GLY A 95 13.59 -8.57 -7.30
N THR A 96 14.15 -9.67 -6.81
CA THR A 96 14.61 -10.84 -7.59
C THR A 96 13.93 -12.08 -7.04
#